data_AF-A0A3D6BNG0-F1
#
_entry.id   AF-A0A3D6BNG0-F1
#
_cell.length_a   1.000
_cell.length_b   1.000
_cell.length_c   1.000
_cell.angle_alpha   90.00
_cell.angle_beta   90.00
_cell.angle_gamma   90.00
#
_symmetry.space_group_name_H-M   'P 1'
#
loop_
_entity.id
_entity.type
_entity.pdbx_description
1 polymer ?
#
loop_
_entity_poly.entity_id
_entity_poly.type
_entity_poly.pdbx_seq_one_letter_code
_entity_poly.pdbx_strand_id
1 'polypeptide(L)' 'MLNPGNNFVDYLSVQYFRKRNYLDGLANTLANMEAAGEIEIVQQQRSFIGSLYVDGYSIIAWRPKNA' A
#
# COMPACT_ATOMS: atom_id res chain seq x y z
N MET A 1 13.76 0.30 -6.59
CA MET A 1 12.54 1.10 -6.28
C MET A 1 12.18 1.92 -7.51
N LEU A 2 10.90 2.24 -7.72
CA LEU A 2 10.47 3.11 -8.82
C LEU A 2 11.11 4.50 -8.66
N ASN A 3 11.53 5.12 -9.77
CA ASN A 3 12.04 6.48 -9.81
C ASN A 3 11.22 7.34 -10.80
N PRO A 4 9.98 7.73 -10.43
CA PRO A 4 9.09 8.46 -11.32
C PRO A 4 9.58 9.87 -11.67
N GLY A 5 10.59 10.40 -10.96
CA GLY A 5 11.19 11.70 -11.27
C GLY A 5 12.21 11.65 -12.41
N ASN A 6 12.73 10.46 -12.75
CA ASN A 6 13.80 10.29 -13.73
C ASN A 6 13.52 9.17 -14.76
N ASN A 7 12.38 8.47 -14.64
CA ASN A 7 11.95 7.40 -15.54
C ASN A 7 10.46 7.58 -15.91
N PHE A 8 10.20 7.78 -17.20
CA PHE A 8 8.85 8.00 -17.72
C PHE A 8 7.94 6.78 -17.57
N VAL A 9 8.47 5.56 -17.67
CA VAL A 9 7.68 4.33 -17.48
C VAL A 9 7.24 4.20 -16.03
N ASP A 10 8.13 4.51 -15.08
CA ASP A 10 7.79 4.52 -13.65
C ASP A 10 6.73 5.58 -13.34
N TYR A 11 6.84 6.77 -13.95
CA TYR A 11 5.83 7.81 -13.85
C TYR A 11 4.46 7.33 -14.36
N LEU A 12 4.40 6.76 -15.57
CA LEU A 12 3.14 6.27 -16.15
C LEU A 12 2.54 5.14 -15.30
N SER A 13 3.37 4.25 -14.75
CA SER A 13 2.92 3.20 -13.83
C SER A 13 2.24 3.80 -12.60
N VAL A 14 2.87 4.78 -11.94
CA VAL A 14 2.28 5.49 -10.78
C VAL A 14 0.95 6.16 -11.15
N GLN A 15 0.89 6.85 -12.30
CA GLN A 15 -0.35 7.50 -12.74
C GLN A 15 -1.47 6.51 -13.02
N TYR A 16 -1.15 5.36 -13.61
CA TYR A 16 -2.12 4.29 -13.86
C TYR A 16 -2.73 3.75 -12.56
N PHE A 17 -1.92 3.45 -11.55
CA PHE A 17 -2.43 2.96 -10.26
C PHE A 17 -3.25 4.00 -9.51
N ARG A 18 -2.82 5.28 -9.51
CA ARG A 18 -3.59 6.39 -8.95
C ARG A 18 -4.95 6.54 -9.62
N LYS A 19 -5.00 6.49 -10.96
CA LYS A 19 -6.27 6.55 -11.71
C LYS A 19 -7.23 5.43 -11.32
N ARG A 20 -6.72 4.25 -10.96
CA ARG A 20 -7.53 3.10 -10.51
C ARG A 20 -7.95 3.20 -9.05
N ASN A 21 -7.48 4.20 -8.31
CA ASN A 21 -7.67 4.34 -6.87
C ASN A 21 -7.30 3.05 -6.12
N TYR A 22 -6.28 2.33 -6.61
CA TYR A 22 -5.92 1.02 -6.06
C TYR A 22 -5.09 1.21 -4.80
N LEU A 23 -5.69 0.93 -3.65
CA LEU A 23 -5.08 1.02 -2.32
C LEU A 23 -4.58 2.43 -1.95
N ASP A 24 -5.00 3.46 -2.70
CA ASP A 24 -4.62 4.84 -2.40
C ASP A 24 -5.18 5.24 -1.03
N GLY A 25 -4.33 5.83 -0.21
CA GLY A 25 -4.66 6.18 1.17
C GLY A 25 -4.76 5.03 2.19
N LEU A 26 -4.97 3.77 1.79
CA LEU A 26 -5.21 2.66 2.73
C LEU A 26 -4.13 2.52 3.81
N ALA A 27 -2.86 2.45 3.38
CA ALA A 27 -1.75 2.26 4.31
C ALA A 27 -1.60 3.45 5.29
N ASN A 28 -1.80 4.67 4.80
CA ASN A 28 -1.74 5.89 5.63
C ASN A 28 -2.89 5.94 6.62
N THR A 29 -4.10 5.57 6.20
CA THR A 29 -5.27 5.51 7.08
C THR A 29 -5.05 4.52 8.22
N LEU A 30 -4.58 3.30 7.92
CA LEU A 30 -4.31 2.29 8.95
C LEU A 30 -3.20 2.75 9.91
N ALA A 31 -2.12 3.35 9.41
CA ALA A 31 -1.06 3.90 10.25
C ALA A 31 -1.57 5.01 11.20
N ASN A 32 -2.44 5.88 10.70
CA ASN A 32 -3.06 6.93 11.52
C ASN A 32 -3.99 6.34 12.60
N MET A 33 -4.78 5.32 12.27
CA MET A 33 -5.65 4.63 13.23
C MET A 33 -4.84 3.89 14.30
N GLU A 34 -3.71 3.29 13.94
CA GLU A 34 -2.80 2.67 14.91
C GLU A 34 -2.18 3.71 15.84
N ALA A 35 -1.75 4.85 15.30
CA ALA A 35 -1.22 5.98 16.08
C ALA A 35 -2.27 6.60 17.02
N ALA A 36 -3.54 6.59 16.62
CA ALA A 36 -4.68 7.00 17.46
C ALA A 36 -5.05 5.95 18.53
N GLY A 37 -4.43 4.76 18.50
CA GLY A 37 -4.71 3.68 19.46
C GLY A 37 -5.98 2.89 19.18
N GLU A 38 -6.60 3.05 18.01
CA GLU A 38 -7.85 2.38 17.64
C GLU A 38 -7.60 0.91 17.21
N ILE A 39 -6.49 0.68 16.50
CA ILE A 39 -6.10 -0.63 15.98
C ILE A 39 -4.64 -0.96 16.33
N GLU A 40 -4.27 -2.20 16.07
CA GLU A 40 -2.91 -2.71 16.05
C GLU A 40 -2.65 -3.35 14.69
N ILE A 41 -1.58 -2.92 14.01
CA ILE A 41 -1.09 -3.53 12.78
C ILE A 41 -0.22 -4.73 13.17
N VAL A 42 -0.73 -5.93 12.91
CA VAL A 42 -0.07 -7.21 13.24
C VAL A 42 0.98 -7.57 12.19
N GLN A 43 0.72 -7.23 10.93
CA GLN A 43 1.62 -7.50 9.82
C GLN A 43 1.46 -6.42 8.77
N GLN A 44 2.58 -5.91 8.25
CA GLN A 44 2.61 -5.09 7.05
C GLN A 44 3.82 -5.52 6.21
N GLN A 45 3.55 -6.15 5.07
CA GLN A 45 4.61 -6.59 4.18
C GLN A 45 4.21 -6.51 2.71
N ARG A 46 5.22 -6.30 1.87
CA ARG A 46 5.14 -6.58 0.45
C ARG A 46 5.20 -8.10 0.27
N SER A 47 4.22 -8.69 -0.41
CA SER A 47 4.23 -10.14 -0.61
C SER A 47 5.34 -10.61 -1.56
N PHE A 48 5.82 -9.71 -2.44
CA PHE A 48 6.68 -10.06 -3.58
C PHE A 48 6.06 -11.11 -4.51
N ILE A 49 4.74 -11.31 -4.39
CA ILE A 49 3.95 -12.21 -5.19
C ILE A 49 3.06 -11.33 -6.07
N GLY A 50 3.09 -11.59 -7.37
CA GLY A 50 2.35 -10.81 -8.34
C GLY A 50 2.45 -11.40 -9.73
N SER A 51 1.99 -10.62 -10.69
CA SER A 51 2.18 -10.91 -12.11
C SER A 51 3.51 -10.32 -12.60
N LEU A 52 3.92 -10.72 -13.81
CA LEU A 52 5.05 -10.13 -14.52
C LEU A 52 4.97 -8.59 -14.59
N TYR A 53 3.77 -8.02 -14.60
CA TYR A 53 3.53 -6.60 -14.82
C TYR A 53 3.16 -5.82 -13.55
N VAL A 54 2.74 -6.52 -12.50
CA VAL A 54 2.21 -5.91 -11.28
C VAL A 54 2.59 -6.79 -10.11
N ASP A 55 3.40 -6.25 -9.21
CA ASP A 55 3.53 -6.79 -7.86
C ASP A 55 2.20 -6.56 -7.13
N GLY A 56 1.41 -7.63 -7.01
CA GLY A 56 -0.04 -7.53 -6.97
C GLY A 56 -0.63 -7.48 -5.58
N TYR A 57 0.14 -7.88 -4.56
CA TYR A 57 -0.45 -8.14 -3.25
C TYR A 57 0.36 -7.50 -2.14
N SER A 58 -0.23 -6.48 -1.51
CA SER A 58 0.19 -5.99 -0.20
C SER A 58 -0.51 -6.85 0.86
N ILE A 59 0.22 -7.32 1.87
CA ILE A 59 -0.39 -8.03 3.01
C ILE A 59 -0.36 -7.08 4.19
N ILE A 60 -1.56 -6.65 4.63
CA ILE A 60 -1.75 -5.85 5.83
C ILE A 60 -2.77 -6.57 6.71
N ALA A 61 -2.33 -7.08 7.86
CA ALA A 61 -3.19 -7.68 8.86
C ALA A 61 -3.24 -6.76 10.07
N TRP A 62 -4.44 -6.48 10.57
CA TRP A 62 -4.67 -5.61 11.71
C TRP A 62 -5.83 -6.12 12.56
N ARG A 63 -5.90 -5.68 13.81
CA ARG A 63 -7.00 -5.98 14.74
C ARG A 63 -7.39 -4.75 15.55
N PRO A 64 -8.66 -4.63 15.99
CA PRO A 64 -9.05 -3.58 16.93
C PRO A 64 -8.37 -3.77 18.30
N LYS A 65 -8.03 -2.67 18.98
CA LYS A 65 -7.48 -2.71 20.35
C LYS A 65 -8.54 -2.77 21.45
N ASN A 66 -9.78 -2.35 21.17
CA ASN A 66 -10.88 -2.24 22.14
C ASN A 66 -12.07 -3.17 21.84
N ALA A 67 -11.82 -4.40 21.33
CA ALA A 67 -12.87 -5.40 21.10
C ALA A 67 -13.17 -6.24 22.35
#